data_AF-A0A257UPL7-F1
#
_entry.id   AF-A0A257UPL7-F1
#
_cell.length_a   1.000
_cell.length_b   1.000
_cell.length_c   1.000
_cell.angle_alpha   90.00
_cell.angle_beta   90.00
_cell.angle_gamma   90.00
#
_symmetry.space_group_name_H-M   'P 1'
#
loop_
_entity.id
_entity.type
_entity.pdbx_description
1 polymer ?
#
loop_
_entity_poly.entity_id
_entity_poly.type
_entity_poly.pdbx_seq_one_letter_code
_entity_poly.pdbx_strand_id
1 'polypeptide(L)' 'MSIQVWAGRTGISRSKTYELLASGDLKARKIGRRTLIDFQHGLSWIENQPLAKIAPPFQRNHLSEVA' A
#
# COMPACT_ATOMS: atom_id res chain seq x y z
N MET A 1 11.66 8.72 -6.05
CA MET A 1 10.29 9.30 -6.07
C MET A 1 9.96 9.91 -4.71
N SER A 2 9.23 11.05 -4.60
CA SER A 2 8.91 11.61 -3.27
C SER A 2 7.89 10.74 -2.51
N ILE A 3 7.85 10.86 -1.18
CA ILE A 3 6.88 10.12 -0.33
C ILE A 3 5.43 10.41 -0.72
N GLN A 4 5.11 11.67 -1.06
CA GLN A 4 3.76 12.05 -1.50
C GLN A 4 3.37 11.36 -2.81
N VAL A 5 4.29 11.33 -3.80
CA VAL A 5 4.02 10.67 -5.08
C VAL A 5 3.96 9.15 -4.93
N TRP A 6 4.81 8.57 -4.07
CA TRP A 6 4.73 7.15 -3.69
C TRP A 6 3.34 6.81 -3.16
N ALA A 7 2.89 7.51 -2.12
CA ALA A 7 1.59 7.26 -1.51
C ALA A 7 0.43 7.41 -2.51
N GLY A 8 0.49 8.43 -3.37
CA GLY A 8 -0.52 8.64 -4.41
C GLY A 8 -0.53 7.55 -5.50
N ARG A 9 0.61 6.95 -5.82
CA ARG A 9 0.71 5.90 -6.86
C ARG A 9 0.40 4.50 -6.34
N THR A 10 0.81 4.18 -5.12
CA THR A 10 0.68 2.82 -4.57
C THR A 10 -0.54 2.65 -3.68
N GLY A 11 -1.14 3.74 -3.21
CA GLY A 11 -2.19 3.71 -2.19
C GLY A 11 -1.67 3.43 -0.77
N ILE A 12 -0.36 3.23 -0.59
CA ILE A 12 0.23 3.01 0.74
C ILE A 12 0.28 4.34 1.49
N SER A 13 -0.25 4.34 2.72
CA SER A 13 -0.28 5.56 3.54
C SER A 13 1.12 6.07 3.88
N ARG A 14 1.22 7.38 4.20
CA ARG A 14 2.50 7.97 4.65
C ARG A 14 3.01 7.33 5.93
N SER A 15 2.11 7.04 6.89
CA SER A 15 2.48 6.36 8.14
C SER A 15 3.12 5.01 7.84
N LYS A 16 2.44 4.18 7.04
CA LYS A 16 2.96 2.87 6.65
C LYS A 16 4.27 2.96 5.89
N THR A 17 4.40 3.97 5.02
CA THR A 17 5.67 4.23 4.30
C THR A 17 6.82 4.50 5.27
N TYR A 18 6.61 5.30 6.33
CA TYR A 18 7.65 5.53 7.33
C TYR A 18 7.98 4.29 8.16
N GLU A 19 6.98 3.49 8.53
CA GLU A 19 7.20 2.20 9.19
C GLU A 19 8.09 1.28 8.34
N LEU A 20 7.79 1.17 7.04
CA LEU A 20 8.55 0.34 6.11
C LEU A 20 9.98 0.87 5.87
N LEU A 21 10.18 2.19 5.93
CA LEU A 21 11.52 2.77 5.89
C LEU A 21 12.30 2.49 7.17
N ALA A 22 11.63 2.49 8.32
CA ALA A 22 12.25 2.21 9.61
C ALA A 22 12.61 0.72 9.75
N SER A 23 11.79 -0.20 9.22
CA SER A 23 12.07 -1.63 9.20
C SER A 23 13.11 -2.04 8.15
N GLY A 24 13.40 -1.18 7.17
CA GLY A 24 14.31 -1.47 6.06
C GLY A 24 13.67 -2.19 4.88
N ASP A 25 12.36 -2.45 4.93
CA ASP A 25 11.57 -3.03 3.85
C ASP A 25 11.49 -2.12 2.62
N LEU A 26 11.48 -0.80 2.85
CA LEU A 26 11.64 0.20 1.80
C LEU A 26 13.00 0.87 1.90
N LYS A 27 13.55 1.21 0.73
CA LYS A 27 14.78 1.99 0.60
C LYS A 27 14.46 3.40 0.17
N ALA A 28 15.15 4.36 0.78
CA ALA A 28 15.13 5.75 0.37
C ALA A 28 16.54 6.34 0.32
N ARG A 29 16.65 7.48 -0.36
CA ARG A 29 17.84 8.33 -0.39
C ARG A 29 17.43 9.76 -0.01
N LYS A 30 18.22 10.38 0.87
CA LYS A 30 18.06 11.80 1.20
C LYS A 30 18.81 12.61 0.14
N ILE A 31 18.10 13.49 -0.57
CA ILE A 31 18.66 14.39 -1.59
C ILE A 31 18.22 15.81 -1.24
N GLY A 32 19.16 16.60 -0.72
CA GLY A 32 18.89 17.91 -0.11
C GLY A 32 17.83 17.80 0.99
N ARG A 33 16.77 18.61 0.88
CA ARG A 33 15.66 18.60 1.86
C ARG A 33 14.68 17.43 1.67
N ARG A 34 14.74 16.71 0.54
CA ARG A 34 13.75 15.69 0.15
C ARG A 34 14.23 14.28 0.47
N THR A 35 13.30 13.42 0.87
CA THR A 35 13.52 11.97 0.98
C THR A 35 12.85 11.32 -0.22
N LEU A 36 13.64 10.60 -1.02
CA LEU A 36 13.16 9.93 -2.23
C LEU A 36 13.17 8.42 -2.04
N ILE A 37 12.02 7.80 -2.19
CA ILE A 37 11.83 6.35 -2.25
C ILE A 37 12.50 5.81 -3.52
N ASP A 38 13.26 4.73 -3.37
CA ASP A 38 13.70 3.87 -4.46
C ASP A 38 12.49 3.11 -5.00
N PHE A 39 12.02 3.50 -6.18
CA PHE A 39 10.76 3.00 -6.72
C PHE A 39 10.85 1.53 -7.12
N GLN A 40 11.96 1.10 -7.72
CA GLN A 40 12.12 -0.28 -8.17
C GLN A 40 12.13 -1.22 -6.96
N HIS A 41 12.87 -0.86 -5.90
CA HIS A 41 12.86 -1.63 -4.67
C HIS A 41 11.48 -1.68 -4.02
N GLY A 42 10.76 -0.54 -4.02
CA GLY A 42 9.40 -0.48 -3.50
C GLY A 42 8.42 -1.36 -4.27
N LEU A 43 8.52 -1.42 -5.59
CA LEU A 43 7.71 -2.33 -6.41
C LEU A 43 8.02 -3.78 -6.09
N SER A 44 9.30 -4.17 -6.02
CA SER A 44 9.68 -5.54 -5.65
C SER A 44 9.17 -5.95 -4.27
N TRP A 45 9.11 -5.03 -3.31
CA TRP A 45 8.49 -5.30 -2.02
C TRP A 45 6.97 -5.56 -2.15
N ILE A 46 6.25 -4.78 -2.97
CA ILE A 46 4.81 -4.97 -3.23
C ILE A 46 4.55 -6.33 -3.88
N GLU A 47 5.36 -6.70 -4.89
CA GLU A 47 5.25 -7.97 -5.61
C GLU A 47 5.45 -9.19 -4.70
N ASN A 48 6.23 -9.04 -3.63
CA ASN A 48 6.46 -10.08 -2.64
C ASN A 48 5.37 -10.16 -1.54
N GLN A 49 4.36 -9.27 -1.57
CA GLN A 49 3.27 -9.36 -0.61
C GLN A 49 2.31 -10.51 -0.94
N PRO A 50 1.67 -11.13 0.06
CA PRO A 50 0.66 -12.14 -0.18
C PRO A 50 -0.47 -11.60 -1.06
N LEU A 51 -0.97 -12.45 -1.97
CA LEU A 51 -2.15 -12.12 -2.75
C LEU A 51 -3.34 -11.83 -1.83
N ALA A 52 -3.99 -10.69 -2.07
CA ALA A 52 -5.17 -10.30 -1.31
C ALA A 52 -6.31 -11.30 -1.54
N LYS A 53 -6.85 -11.84 -0.46
CA LYS A 53 -8.09 -12.65 -0.50
C LYS A 53 -9.27 -11.69 -0.42
N ILE A 54 -9.87 -11.39 -1.56
CA ILE A 54 -11.04 -10.51 -1.64
C ILE A 54 -12.29 -11.38 -1.52
N ALA A 55 -12.99 -11.29 -0.39
CA ALA A 55 -14.29 -11.93 -0.24
C ALA A 55 -15.32 -11.21 -1.13
N PRO A 56 -16.31 -11.94 -1.70
CA PRO A 56 -17.41 -11.28 -2.39
C PRO A 56 -18.13 -10.34 -1.42
N PRO A 57 -18.70 -9.23 -1.92
CA PRO A 57 -19.54 -8.37 -1.08
C PRO A 57 -20.66 -9.21 -0.47
N PHE A 58 -20.88 -9.02 0.84
CA PHE A 58 -21.92 -9.72 1.59
C PHE A 58 -23.28 -9.53 0.91
N GLN A 59 -23.81 -10.59 0.26
CA GLN A 59 -25.19 -10.59 -0.21
C GLN A 59 -26.10 -10.69 1.01
N ARG A 60 -26.79 -9.59 1.36
CA ARG A 60 -27.95 -9.70 2.24
C ARG A 60 -29.00 -10.51 1.50
N ASN A 61 -29.27 -11.73 1.96
CA ASN A 61 -30.47 -12.44 1.54
C ASN A 61 -31.67 -11.55 1.87
N HIS A 62 -32.32 -11.04 0.83
CA HIS A 62 -33.62 -10.41 0.97
C HIS A 62 -34.56 -11.55 1.37
N LEU A 63 -34.84 -11.65 2.67
CA LEU A 63 -35.93 -12.49 3.16
C LEU A 63 -37.20 -11.92 2.55
N SER A 64 -37.63 -12.49 1.44
CA SER A 64 -39.00 -12.37 0.98
C SER A 64 -39.87 -13.17 1.95
N GLU A 65 -40.24 -12.55 3.06
CA GLU A 65 -41.57 -12.71 3.63
C GLU A 65 -42.55 -12.23 2.58
N VAL A 66 -43.29 -13.11 1.91
CA VAL A 66 -44.71 -12.90 1.59
C VAL A 66 -45.39 -14.26 1.35
N ALA A 67 -46.38 -14.53 2.23
CA ALA A 67 -47.60 -15.35 2.09
C ALA A 67 -47.49 -16.86 1.78
#